data_AF-A0A9C7UL44-F1
#
_entry.id   AF-A0A9C7UL44-F1
#
_cell.length_a   1.000
_cell.length_b   1.000
_cell.length_c   1.000
_cell.angle_alpha   90.00
_cell.angle_beta   90.00
_cell.angle_gamma   90.00
#
_symmetry.space_group_name_H-M   'P 1'
#
loop_
_entity.id
_entity.type
_entity.pdbx_description
1 polymer ?
#
loop_
_entity_poly.entity_id
_entity_poly.type
_entity_poly.pdbx_seq_one_letter_code
_entity_poly.pdbx_strand_id
1 'polypeptide(L)' 'MNPIEKMKAAAKEGWSTFAPFESFTGSAAPHLVRFAGINKGDRVLDVGCGTGVLTLTVARAGGL' A
#
# COMPACT_ATOMS: atom_id res chain seq x y z
N MET A 1 6.18 -7.55 28.17
CA MET A 1 5.60 -7.21 26.86
C MET A 1 4.27 -7.95 26.73
N ASN A 2 3.17 -7.24 26.55
CA ASN A 2 1.86 -7.86 26.35
C ASN A 2 1.74 -8.50 24.95
N PRO A 3 0.71 -9.33 24.70
CA PRO A 3 0.57 -10.02 23.41
C PRO A 3 0.51 -9.09 22.19
N ILE A 4 -0.15 -7.92 22.31
CA ILE A 4 -0.24 -6.93 21.23
C ILE A 4 1.12 -6.31 20.94
N GLU A 5 1.89 -5.98 21.97
CA GLU A 5 3.24 -5.43 21.82
C GLU A 5 4.17 -6.44 21.12
N LYS A 6 4.07 -7.73 21.48
CA LYS A 6 4.85 -8.80 20.83
C LYS A 6 4.49 -8.95 19.36
N MET A 7 3.19 -8.93 19.03
CA MET A 7 2.72 -8.96 17.65
C MET A 7 3.20 -7.74 16.86
N LYS A 8 3.11 -6.53 17.42
CA LYS A 8 3.58 -5.29 16.78
C LYS A 8 5.09 -5.30 16.54
N ALA A 9 5.87 -5.83 17.48
CA ALA A 9 7.32 -5.97 17.33
C ALA A 9 7.67 -6.89 16.16
N ALA A 10 7.06 -8.08 16.10
CA ALA A 10 7.26 -9.02 14.99
C ALA A 10 6.81 -8.44 13.64
N ALA A 11 5.66 -7.74 13.61
CA ALA A 11 5.18 -7.08 12.40
C ALA A 11 6.17 -5.98 11.95
N LYS A 12 6.66 -5.14 12.85
CA LYS A 12 7.63 -4.08 12.54
C LYS A 12 8.92 -4.65 11.94
N GLU A 13 9.42 -5.75 12.49
CA GLU A 13 10.59 -6.44 11.95
C GLU A 13 10.31 -6.98 10.54
N GLY A 14 9.17 -7.66 10.34
CA GLY A 14 8.77 -8.18 9.04
C GLY A 14 8.60 -7.08 7.97
N TRP A 15 8.00 -5.94 8.31
CA TRP A 15 7.81 -4.84 7.37
C TRP A 15 9.11 -4.12 6.99
N SER A 16 10.18 -4.24 7.78
CA SER A 16 11.47 -3.60 7.48
C SER A 16 12.12 -4.12 6.20
N THR A 17 11.74 -5.31 5.74
CA THR A 17 12.27 -5.99 4.56
C THR A 17 11.30 -5.97 3.38
N PHE A 18 10.30 -5.07 3.38
CA PHE A 18 9.24 -5.07 2.37
C PHE A 18 9.67 -4.56 0.99
N ALA A 19 10.68 -3.70 0.90
CA ALA A 19 11.09 -3.04 -0.35
C ALA A 19 11.34 -3.99 -1.55
N PRO A 20 11.97 -5.16 -1.41
CA PRO A 20 12.15 -6.13 -2.50
C PRO A 20 10.85 -6.66 -3.10
N PHE A 21 9.71 -6.57 -2.40
CA PHE A 21 8.40 -7.03 -2.88
C PHE A 21 7.66 -5.99 -3.73
N GLU A 22 8.26 -4.81 -3.93
CA GLU A 22 7.68 -3.73 -4.73
C GLU A 22 7.30 -4.16 -6.16
N SER A 23 8.16 -4.94 -6.83
CA SER A 23 7.86 -5.40 -8.19
C SER A 23 6.60 -6.26 -8.27
N PHE A 24 6.31 -7.02 -7.22
CA PHE A 24 5.09 -7.82 -7.14
C PHE A 24 3.86 -6.91 -6.94
N THR A 25 3.91 -5.98 -5.98
CA THR A 25 2.78 -5.08 -5.70
C THR A 25 2.50 -4.12 -6.84
N GLY A 26 3.51 -3.75 -7.64
CA GLY A 26 3.32 -2.93 -8.83
C GLY A 26 2.46 -3.57 -9.90
N SER A 27 2.55 -4.88 -10.10
CA SER A 27 1.68 -5.60 -11.03
C SER A 27 0.22 -5.65 -10.56
N ALA A 28 0.00 -5.71 -9.24
CA ALA A 28 -1.34 -5.76 -8.64
C ALA A 28 -2.02 -4.38 -8.54
N ALA A 29 -1.24 -3.30 -8.42
CA ALA A 29 -1.77 -1.95 -8.16
C ALA A 29 -2.83 -1.47 -9.16
N PRO A 30 -2.68 -1.63 -10.50
CA PRO A 30 -3.72 -1.20 -11.46
C PRO A 30 -5.03 -1.98 -11.29
N HIS A 31 -4.94 -3.27 -10.95
CA HIS A 31 -6.13 -4.10 -10.71
C HIS A 31 -6.87 -3.64 -9.45
N LEU A 32 -6.14 -3.28 -8.40
CA LEU A 32 -6.72 -2.77 -7.17
C LEU A 32 -7.38 -1.41 -7.38
N VAL A 33 -6.73 -0.48 -8.09
CA VAL A 33 -7.31 0.83 -8.41
C VAL A 33 -8.61 0.68 -9.21
N ARG A 34 -8.63 -0.21 -10.20
CA ARG A 34 -9.84 -0.52 -10.98
C ARG A 34 -10.93 -1.15 -10.10
N PHE A 35 -10.57 -2.10 -9.24
CA PHE A 35 -11.52 -2.77 -8.35
C PHE A 35 -12.14 -1.80 -7.34
N ALA A 36 -11.33 -0.90 -6.78
CA ALA A 36 -11.79 0.14 -5.85
C ALA A 36 -12.63 1.24 -6.55
N GLY A 37 -12.67 1.24 -7.88
CA GLY A 37 -13.46 2.19 -8.65
C GLY A 37 -12.98 3.63 -8.52
N ILE A 38 -11.68 3.85 -8.31
CA ILE A 38 -11.11 5.19 -8.17
C ILE A 38 -11.29 5.99 -9.45
N ASN A 39 -11.86 7.18 -9.31
CA ASN A 39 -12.10 8.13 -10.39
C ASN A 39 -11.28 9.41 -10.20
N LYS A 40 -11.24 10.21 -11.26
CA LYS A 40 -10.61 11.52 -11.23
C LYS A 40 -11.26 12.41 -10.16
N GLY A 41 -10.44 12.94 -9.26
CA GLY A 41 -10.88 13.83 -8.19
C GLY A 41 -11.22 13.12 -6.86
N ASP A 42 -11.20 11.79 -6.82
CA ASP A 42 -11.39 11.05 -5.57
C ASP A 42 -10.24 11.33 -4.61
N ARG A 43 -10.56 11.63 -3.35
CA ARG A 43 -9.57 11.82 -2.29
C ARG A 43 -9.23 10.48 -1.67
N VAL A 44 -7.97 10.05 -1.78
CA VAL A 44 -7.56 8.68 -1.38
C VAL A 44 -6.53 8.70 -0.26
N LEU A 45 -6.73 7.85 0.76
CA LEU A 45 -5.72 7.57 1.78
C LEU A 45 -5.19 6.15 1.62
N ASP A 46 -3.93 6.02 1.20
CA ASP A 46 -3.21 4.75 1.07
C ASP A 46 -2.50 4.40 2.39
N VAL A 47 -3.17 3.61 3.24
CA VAL A 47 -2.66 3.21 4.55
C VAL A 47 -1.66 2.06 4.40
N GLY A 48 -0.41 2.30 4.81
CA GLY A 48 0.66 1.30 4.65
C GLY A 48 1.23 1.28 3.23
N CYS A 49 1.31 2.44 2.58
CA CYS A 49 1.70 2.60 1.18
C CYS A 49 3.07 1.99 0.81
N GLY A 50 3.92 1.64 1.78
CA GLY A 50 5.21 1.00 1.55
C GLY A 50 6.10 1.89 0.70
N THR A 51 6.48 1.41 -0.49
CA THR A 51 7.27 2.19 -1.47
C THR A 51 6.41 3.17 -2.29
N GLY A 52 5.08 3.15 -2.14
CA GLY A 52 4.18 4.11 -2.77
C GLY A 52 3.68 3.73 -4.16
N VAL A 53 3.91 2.50 -4.65
CA VAL A 53 3.49 2.10 -6.00
C VAL A 53 1.97 2.19 -6.19
N LEU A 54 1.19 1.81 -5.19
CA LEU A 54 -0.27 1.95 -5.26
C LEU A 54 -0.66 3.42 -5.28
N THR A 55 -0.12 4.23 -4.38
CA THR A 55 -0.33 5.69 -4.35
C THR A 55 -0.01 6.33 -5.71
N LEU A 56 1.10 5.97 -6.35
CA LEU A 56 1.46 6.48 -7.66
C LEU A 56 0.47 6.03 -8.75
N THR A 57 0.00 4.79 -8.67
CA THR A 57 -1.03 4.27 -9.59
C THR A 57 -2.36 5.00 -9.43
N VAL A 58 -2.77 5.29 -8.18
CA VAL A 58 -3.95 6.12 -7.86
C VAL A 58 -3.80 7.52 -8.44
N ALA A 59 -2.65 8.18 -8.24
CA ALA A 59 -2.40 9.50 -8.79
C ALA A 59 -2.45 9.52 -10.33
N ARG A 60 -1.93 8.47 -10.99
CA ARG A 60 -2.01 8.29 -12.45
C ARG A 60 -3.45 8.06 -12.94
N ALA A 61 -4.31 7.45 -12.13
CA ALA A 61 -5.73 7.32 -12.40
C ALA A 61 -6.52 8.62 -12.17
N GLY A 62 -5.88 9.65 -11.62
CA GLY A 62 -6.48 10.96 -11.37
C GLY A 62 -7.04 11.16 -9.96
N GLY A 63 -6.79 10.23 -9.04
CA GLY A 63 -7.05 10.44 -7.62
C GLY A 63 -6.18 11.55 -7.03
N LEU A 64 -6.67 12.19 -5.97
CA LEU A 64 -6.06 13.32 -5.26
C LEU A 64 -5.64 12.96 -3.84
#